data_AF-A0A1E1MBH5-F1
#
_entry.id   AF-A0A1E1MBH5-F1
#
_cell.length_a   1.000
_cell.length_b   1.000
_cell.length_c   1.000
_cell.angle_alpha   90.00
_cell.angle_beta   90.00
_cell.angle_gamma   90.00
#
_symmetry.space_group_name_H-M   'P 1'
#
loop_
_entity.id
_entity.type
_entity.pdbx_description
1 polymer ?
#
loop_
_entity_poly.entity_id
_entity_poly.type
_entity_poly.pdbx_seq_one_letter_code
_entity_poly.pdbx_strand_id
1 'polypeptide(L)'
;MRILISLAVALSAPLTISAYPTQDSDVDTYYPSLNKRENLCNLKAPPALCQPDPSITVAQTAQRAFDFYRAFVVDGDPRKMFSLIDSVYQQHHPGYSSGPQAIWSLFCAGNKMGTASNTDWCFDASTNMSYAQYPNVDRWRWVDGCVHEHWDQGEKMPAKGKCFDLTKVVQGQR
;
A
#
# COMPACT_ATOMS: atom_id res chain seq x y z
N MET A 1 -55.33 58.89 -26.25
CA MET A 1 -54.10 59.12 -27.03
C MET A 1 -53.20 57.91 -26.83
N ARG A 2 -52.95 57.14 -27.90
CA ARG A 2 -52.26 55.83 -27.87
C ARG A 2 -50.76 56.05 -27.66
N ILE A 3 -50.19 55.53 -26.57
CA ILE A 3 -48.74 55.51 -26.35
C ILE A 3 -48.24 54.11 -26.70
N LEU A 4 -47.40 54.05 -27.73
CA LEU A 4 -46.80 52.84 -28.29
C LEU A 4 -45.80 52.22 -27.32
N ILE A 5 -45.98 50.92 -27.09
CA ILE A 5 -45.19 50.06 -26.22
C ILE A 5 -43.83 49.78 -26.87
N SER A 6 -42.76 49.99 -26.10
CA SER A 6 -41.37 49.72 -26.47
C SER A 6 -41.08 48.21 -26.58
N LEU A 7 -40.53 47.75 -27.71
CA LEU A 7 -39.86 46.46 -27.81
C LEU A 7 -38.36 46.65 -27.55
N ALA A 8 -37.89 46.26 -26.37
CA ALA A 8 -36.47 46.00 -26.11
C ALA A 8 -36.28 44.48 -26.07
N VAL A 9 -35.64 43.92 -27.09
CA VAL A 9 -35.25 42.51 -27.12
C VAL A 9 -33.89 42.38 -26.41
N ALA A 10 -33.90 41.90 -25.17
CA ALA A 10 -32.69 41.51 -24.45
C ALA A 10 -32.47 40.01 -24.62
N LEU A 11 -31.57 39.60 -25.53
CA LEU A 11 -31.08 38.21 -25.55
C LEU A 11 -30.18 37.99 -24.33
N SER A 12 -30.71 37.30 -23.33
CA SER A 12 -29.93 36.69 -22.25
C SER A 12 -29.84 35.20 -22.51
N ALA A 13 -28.71 34.73 -23.01
CA ALA A 13 -28.43 33.31 -23.15
C ALA A 13 -28.03 32.72 -21.78
N PRO A 14 -28.57 31.56 -21.38
CA PRO A 14 -28.20 30.91 -20.13
C PRO A 14 -26.81 30.27 -20.18
N LEU A 15 -26.10 30.39 -19.07
CA LEU A 15 -24.79 29.84 -18.75
C LEU A 15 -24.78 28.30 -18.84
N THR A 16 -23.74 27.74 -19.46
CA THR A 16 -23.29 26.38 -19.13
C THR A 16 -21.78 26.41 -18.93
N ILE A 17 -21.37 26.71 -17.70
CA ILE A 17 -20.01 26.42 -17.24
C ILE A 17 -19.99 24.92 -16.97
N SER A 18 -19.49 24.14 -17.92
CA SER A 18 -19.11 22.74 -17.65
C SER A 18 -17.80 22.76 -16.88
N ALA A 19 -17.87 22.79 -15.54
CA ALA A 19 -16.74 22.42 -14.70
C ALA A 19 -16.64 20.89 -14.73
N TYR A 20 -15.89 20.35 -15.68
CA TYR A 20 -15.36 18.99 -15.54
C TYR A 20 -14.28 19.04 -14.45
N PRO A 21 -14.32 18.18 -13.41
CA PRO A 21 -13.15 17.96 -12.58
C PRO A 21 -12.10 17.28 -13.46
N THR A 22 -11.13 18.04 -13.94
CA THR A 22 -9.96 17.50 -14.63
C THR A 22 -9.04 16.84 -13.60
N GLN A 23 -8.83 15.54 -13.79
CA GLN A 23 -7.65 14.75 -13.43
C GLN A 23 -6.92 15.13 -12.14
N ASP A 24 -7.19 14.35 -11.11
CA ASP A 24 -6.22 13.74 -10.18
C ASP A 24 -4.76 14.16 -10.42
N SER A 25 -4.42 15.34 -9.93
CA SER A 25 -3.08 15.93 -10.03
C SER A 25 -2.76 16.60 -8.70
N ASP A 26 -2.84 15.88 -7.58
CA ASP A 26 -2.34 16.44 -6.32
C ASP A 26 -2.04 15.45 -5.19
N VAL A 27 -1.87 14.15 -5.50
CA VAL A 27 -1.31 13.22 -4.50
C VAL A 27 0.23 13.35 -4.43
N ASP A 28 0.88 13.67 -5.55
CA ASP A 28 2.34 13.84 -5.61
C ASP A 28 2.83 15.11 -4.90
N THR A 29 2.00 16.15 -4.80
CA THR A 29 2.40 17.44 -4.19
C THR A 29 2.29 17.45 -2.67
N TYR A 30 1.46 16.57 -2.08
CA TYR A 30 1.25 16.50 -0.63
C TYR A 30 2.30 15.61 0.09
N TYR A 31 2.97 14.71 -0.62
CA TYR A 31 4.12 13.95 -0.13
C TYR A 31 5.37 14.26 -0.97
N PRO A 32 6.22 15.24 -0.56
CA PRO A 32 7.47 15.53 -1.25
C PRO A 32 8.48 14.36 -1.23
N SER A 33 8.11 13.24 -0.57
CA SER A 33 8.92 12.04 -0.39
C SER A 33 8.74 10.96 -1.46
N LEU A 34 8.14 11.28 -2.62
CA LEU A 34 8.34 10.48 -3.85
C LEU A 34 9.76 10.62 -4.42
N ASN A 35 10.69 11.10 -3.59
CA ASN A 35 12.10 10.78 -3.46
C ASN A 35 12.62 9.72 -4.46
N LYS A 36 13.68 10.10 -5.16
CA LYS A 36 14.75 9.21 -5.61
C LYS A 36 14.85 7.99 -4.68
N ARG A 37 14.51 6.80 -5.20
CA ARG A 37 14.52 5.54 -4.44
C ARG A 37 15.82 5.43 -3.66
N GLU A 38 15.73 5.22 -2.36
CA GLU A 38 16.91 5.15 -1.51
C GLU A 38 17.63 3.83 -1.80
N ASN A 39 18.78 3.91 -2.49
CA ASN A 39 19.68 2.77 -2.60
C ASN A 39 20.50 2.69 -1.31
N LEU A 40 20.18 1.69 -0.49
CA LEU A 40 20.77 1.43 0.80
C LEU A 40 21.79 0.29 0.78
N CYS A 41 22.21 -0.20 -0.39
CA CYS A 41 23.14 -1.32 -0.49
C CYS A 41 24.55 -1.00 0.03
N ASN A 42 24.84 0.26 0.37
CA ASN A 42 26.03 0.64 1.13
C ASN A 42 25.95 0.21 2.60
N LEU A 43 24.75 -0.02 3.15
CA LEU A 43 24.55 -0.56 4.48
C LEU A 43 24.71 -2.08 4.46
N LYS A 44 25.38 -2.61 5.48
CA LYS A 44 25.57 -4.06 5.64
C LYS A 44 24.30 -4.79 6.10
N ALA A 45 23.34 -4.07 6.66
CA ALA A 45 22.11 -4.61 7.23
C ALA A 45 20.97 -3.59 7.09
N PRO A 46 19.70 -4.04 7.22
CA PRO A 46 18.57 -3.13 7.25
C PRO A 46 18.70 -2.10 8.40
N PRO A 47 18.36 -0.82 8.17
CA PRO A 47 18.54 0.23 9.18
C PRO A 47 17.55 0.15 10.35
N ALA A 48 16.42 -0.52 10.17
CA ALA A 48 15.39 -0.68 11.18
C ALA A 48 14.66 -2.00 10.95
N LEU A 49 14.24 -2.63 12.06
CA LEU A 49 13.42 -3.83 12.09
C LEU A 49 12.23 -3.59 13.02
N CYS A 50 11.17 -4.34 12.79
CA CYS A 50 9.97 -4.33 13.63
C CYS A 50 10.27 -4.97 14.99
N GLN A 51 9.71 -4.40 16.05
CA GLN A 51 9.66 -5.02 17.37
C GLN A 51 8.21 -5.46 17.62
N PRO A 52 7.94 -6.75 17.83
CA PRO A 52 6.61 -7.26 18.16
C PRO A 52 6.02 -6.52 19.36
N ASP A 53 4.80 -6.02 19.23
CA ASP A 53 4.05 -5.35 20.29
C ASP A 53 2.64 -5.96 20.42
N PRO A 54 2.35 -6.71 21.50
CA PRO A 54 1.08 -7.40 21.69
C PRO A 54 -0.11 -6.45 21.89
N SER A 55 0.13 -5.14 22.05
CA SER A 55 -0.93 -4.14 22.09
C SER A 55 -1.46 -3.77 20.69
N ILE A 56 -0.76 -4.15 19.62
CA ILE A 56 -1.18 -3.87 18.24
C ILE A 56 -2.41 -4.70 17.91
N THR A 57 -3.50 -4.01 17.57
CA THR A 57 -4.76 -4.62 17.17
C THR A 57 -4.69 -5.27 15.78
N VAL A 58 -5.66 -6.13 15.46
CA VAL A 58 -5.81 -6.72 14.13
C VAL A 58 -6.00 -5.65 13.05
N ALA A 59 -6.76 -4.59 13.32
CA ALA A 59 -6.96 -3.50 12.36
C ALA A 59 -5.66 -2.73 12.09
N GLN A 60 -4.86 -2.46 13.13
CA GLN A 60 -3.53 -1.86 12.96
C GLN A 60 -2.58 -2.81 12.22
N THR A 61 -2.65 -4.11 12.48
CA THR A 61 -1.87 -5.12 11.75
C THR A 61 -2.27 -5.15 10.27
N ALA A 62 -3.56 -5.08 9.94
CA ALA A 62 -4.04 -5.00 8.56
C ALA A 62 -3.51 -3.75 7.84
N GLN A 63 -3.52 -2.60 8.49
CA GLN A 63 -2.94 -1.37 7.93
C GLN A 63 -1.43 -1.51 7.70
N ARG A 64 -0.70 -2.07 8.67
CA ARG A 64 0.74 -2.36 8.53
C ARG A 64 1.02 -3.36 7.42
N ALA A 65 0.15 -4.33 7.21
CA ALA A 65 0.23 -5.28 6.11
C ALA A 65 0.03 -4.65 4.74
N PHE A 66 -0.84 -3.66 4.66
CA PHE A 66 -0.98 -2.85 3.44
C PHE A 66 0.25 -1.98 3.19
N ASP A 67 0.76 -1.30 4.23
CA ASP A 67 2.01 -0.53 4.14
C ASP A 67 3.19 -1.41 3.69
N PHE A 68 3.28 -2.63 4.19
CA PHE A 68 4.30 -3.60 3.80
C PHE A 68 4.16 -3.99 2.33
N TYR A 69 2.95 -4.34 1.89
CA TYR A 69 2.67 -4.62 0.47
C TYR A 69 3.07 -3.45 -0.43
N ARG A 70 2.73 -2.23 -0.04
CA ARG A 70 3.11 -1.03 -0.76
C ARG A 70 4.63 -0.89 -0.87
N ALA A 71 5.32 -0.94 0.28
CA ALA A 71 6.77 -0.83 0.34
C ALA A 71 7.50 -1.93 -0.48
N PHE A 72 7.04 -3.17 -0.40
CA PHE A 72 7.63 -4.31 -1.08
C PHE A 72 7.30 -4.35 -2.59
N VAL A 73 6.02 -4.22 -2.96
CA VAL A 73 5.57 -4.47 -4.32
C VAL A 73 5.60 -3.21 -5.18
N VAL A 74 5.03 -2.12 -4.68
CA VAL A 74 4.65 -0.96 -5.51
C VAL A 74 5.69 0.15 -5.44
N ASP A 75 6.22 0.41 -4.25
CA ASP A 75 7.05 1.59 -3.98
C ASP A 75 8.54 1.23 -4.04
N GLY A 76 8.91 -0.01 -3.68
CA GLY A 76 10.30 -0.43 -3.61
C GLY A 76 11.05 0.35 -2.54
N ASP A 77 10.45 0.45 -1.34
CA ASP A 77 11.00 1.14 -0.18
C ASP A 77 11.59 0.13 0.81
N PRO A 78 12.91 -0.16 0.73
CA PRO A 78 13.52 -1.13 1.63
C PRO A 78 13.50 -0.67 3.08
N ARG A 79 13.59 0.64 3.36
CA ARG A 79 13.58 1.13 4.74
C ARG A 79 12.24 0.82 5.40
N LYS A 80 11.13 1.17 4.75
CA LYS A 80 9.78 0.88 5.25
C LYS A 80 9.50 -0.62 5.28
N MET A 81 9.82 -1.35 4.22
CA MET A 81 9.63 -2.81 4.15
C MET A 81 10.29 -3.50 5.35
N PHE A 82 11.58 -3.27 5.60
CA PHE A 82 12.30 -3.94 6.68
C PHE A 82 11.87 -3.48 8.07
N SER A 83 11.45 -2.21 8.24
CA SER A 83 10.90 -1.73 9.52
C SER A 83 9.61 -2.46 9.96
N LEU A 84 9.00 -3.25 9.07
CA LEU A 84 7.80 -4.05 9.34
C LEU A 84 8.11 -5.54 9.50
N ILE A 85 9.36 -5.98 9.32
CA ILE A 85 9.81 -7.37 9.50
C ILE A 85 10.51 -7.49 10.85
N ASP A 86 10.14 -8.51 11.64
CA ASP A 86 10.82 -8.74 12.92
C ASP A 86 12.21 -9.41 12.76
N SER A 87 12.98 -9.43 13.84
CA SER A 87 14.35 -9.97 13.83
C SER A 87 14.43 -11.49 13.69
N VAL A 88 13.34 -12.21 13.93
CA VAL A 88 13.27 -13.68 13.94
C VAL A 88 12.49 -14.25 12.74
N TYR A 89 12.25 -13.42 11.74
CA TYR A 89 11.53 -13.73 10.50
C TYR A 89 11.92 -15.09 9.92
N GLN A 90 10.93 -15.91 9.65
CA GLN A 90 11.09 -17.25 9.09
C GLN A 90 10.78 -17.28 7.60
N GLN A 91 11.71 -17.84 6.82
CA GLN A 91 11.59 -17.99 5.37
C GLN A 91 11.34 -19.45 5.00
N HIS A 92 10.29 -19.71 4.22
CA HIS A 92 9.95 -21.06 3.73
C HIS A 92 10.40 -21.34 2.29
N HIS A 93 10.92 -20.34 1.59
CA HIS A 93 11.53 -20.57 0.28
C HIS A 93 12.82 -21.42 0.42
N PRO A 94 12.93 -22.60 -0.24
CA PRO A 94 14.08 -23.51 -0.09
C PRO A 94 15.45 -22.91 -0.44
N GLY A 95 15.47 -21.85 -1.24
CA GLY A 95 16.68 -21.16 -1.68
C GLY A 95 17.19 -20.05 -0.75
N TYR A 96 16.48 -19.73 0.34
CA TYR A 96 16.82 -18.60 1.21
C TYR A 96 16.82 -19.01 2.68
N SER A 97 17.79 -18.48 3.43
CA SER A 97 17.81 -18.63 4.89
C SER A 97 16.79 -17.69 5.56
N SER A 98 16.37 -18.05 6.77
CA SER A 98 15.58 -17.16 7.64
C SER A 98 16.36 -15.93 8.11
N GLY A 99 15.62 -14.94 8.60
CA GLY A 99 16.10 -13.68 9.14
C GLY A 99 16.15 -12.55 8.10
N PRO A 100 15.88 -11.30 8.50
CA PRO A 100 15.83 -10.17 7.58
C PRO A 100 17.19 -9.90 6.91
N GLN A 101 18.30 -10.24 7.57
CA GLN A 101 19.63 -10.10 6.99
C GLN A 101 19.84 -10.97 5.74
N ALA A 102 19.24 -12.17 5.69
CA ALA A 102 19.43 -13.11 4.59
C ALA A 102 18.89 -12.59 3.25
N ILE A 103 17.88 -11.71 3.31
CA ILE A 103 17.21 -11.14 2.14
C ILE A 103 17.57 -9.67 1.88
N TRP A 104 18.36 -9.03 2.75
CA TRP A 104 18.71 -7.61 2.64
C TRP A 104 19.27 -7.22 1.28
N SER A 105 20.24 -7.98 0.77
CA SER A 105 20.92 -7.68 -0.50
C SER A 105 20.00 -7.74 -1.72
N LEU A 106 18.85 -8.42 -1.62
CA LEU A 106 17.88 -8.52 -2.71
C LEU A 106 17.08 -7.21 -2.87
N PHE A 107 16.86 -6.52 -1.76
CA PHE A 107 15.91 -5.43 -1.66
C PHE A 107 16.55 -4.07 -1.39
N CYS A 108 17.80 -4.02 -0.90
CA CYS A 108 18.49 -2.79 -0.53
C CYS A 108 18.55 -1.72 -1.64
N ALA A 109 18.40 -2.11 -2.91
CA ALA A 109 18.43 -1.21 -4.06
C ALA A 109 17.08 -0.54 -4.36
N GLY A 110 16.00 -0.89 -3.66
CA GLY A 110 14.67 -0.33 -3.88
C GLY A 110 14.00 -0.83 -5.17
N ASN A 111 14.09 -2.14 -5.40
CA ASN A 111 13.45 -2.79 -6.53
C ASN A 111 11.93 -2.88 -6.30
N LYS A 112 11.15 -2.66 -7.35
CA LYS A 112 9.69 -2.87 -7.36
C LYS A 112 9.39 -4.23 -7.95
N MET A 113 8.32 -4.86 -7.47
CA MET A 113 7.80 -6.11 -8.04
C MET A 113 6.66 -5.88 -9.02
N GLY A 114 5.97 -4.73 -8.92
CA GLY A 114 4.88 -4.37 -9.81
C GLY A 114 4.39 -2.93 -9.63
N THR A 115 3.15 -2.70 -10.03
CA THR A 115 2.45 -1.42 -9.96
C THR A 115 1.08 -1.62 -9.33
N ALA A 116 0.51 -0.58 -8.71
CA ALA A 116 -0.82 -0.67 -8.09
C ALA A 116 -1.94 -1.13 -9.05
N SER A 117 -1.75 -0.98 -10.36
CA SER A 117 -2.69 -1.41 -11.39
C SER A 117 -2.59 -2.88 -11.81
N ASN A 118 -1.47 -3.56 -11.53
CA ASN A 118 -1.22 -4.94 -11.97
C ASN A 118 -0.95 -5.90 -10.81
N THR A 119 -1.06 -5.41 -9.57
CA THR A 119 -0.86 -6.18 -8.36
C THR A 119 -2.12 -6.16 -7.50
N ASP A 120 -2.21 -7.14 -6.61
CA ASP A 120 -3.35 -7.30 -5.71
C ASP A 120 -2.87 -7.55 -4.29
N TRP A 121 -3.73 -7.24 -3.31
CA TRP A 121 -3.44 -7.42 -1.90
C TRP A 121 -4.66 -7.91 -1.14
N CYS A 122 -4.39 -8.69 -0.09
CA CYS A 122 -5.41 -9.18 0.83
C CYS A 122 -4.81 -9.35 2.22
N PHE A 123 -5.58 -9.02 3.25
CA PHE A 123 -5.29 -9.43 4.62
C PHE A 123 -6.44 -10.27 5.15
N ASP A 124 -6.17 -11.50 5.60
CA ASP A 124 -7.14 -12.37 6.24
C ASP A 124 -6.99 -12.25 7.76
N ALA A 125 -7.87 -11.46 8.37
CA ALA A 125 -7.88 -11.22 9.81
C ALA A 125 -8.17 -12.48 10.64
N SER A 126 -8.77 -13.53 10.06
CA SER A 126 -9.04 -14.77 10.80
C SER A 126 -7.78 -15.62 11.04
N THR A 127 -6.74 -15.39 10.24
CA THR A 127 -5.46 -16.12 10.31
C THR A 127 -4.26 -15.20 10.55
N ASN A 128 -4.48 -13.88 10.59
CA ASN A 128 -3.43 -12.86 10.66
C ASN A 128 -2.42 -12.99 9.50
N MET A 129 -2.93 -13.33 8.30
CA MET A 129 -2.12 -13.54 7.10
C MET A 129 -2.33 -12.42 6.10
N SER A 130 -1.25 -11.88 5.53
CA SER A 130 -1.33 -11.02 4.35
C SER A 130 -0.90 -11.76 3.09
N TYR A 131 -1.41 -11.31 1.96
CA TYR A 131 -1.12 -11.85 0.64
C TYR A 131 -0.85 -10.70 -0.32
N ALA A 132 0.12 -10.89 -1.20
CA ALA A 132 0.36 -10.00 -2.32
C ALA A 132 0.44 -10.83 -3.59
N GLN A 133 -0.31 -10.42 -4.61
CA GLN A 133 -0.19 -10.98 -5.95
C GLN A 133 0.55 -9.99 -6.84
N TYR A 134 1.67 -10.45 -7.35
CA TYR A 134 2.39 -9.94 -8.50
C TYR A 134 2.49 -11.14 -9.47
N PRO A 135 3.44 -11.30 -10.40
CA PRO A 135 3.51 -12.54 -11.20
C PRO A 135 3.43 -13.85 -10.38
N ASN A 136 3.84 -13.83 -9.10
CA ASN A 136 3.59 -14.87 -8.11
C ASN A 136 2.70 -14.35 -6.97
N VAL A 137 2.23 -15.26 -6.11
CA VAL A 137 1.58 -14.90 -4.84
C VAL A 137 2.55 -15.18 -3.71
N ASP A 138 2.71 -14.21 -2.83
CA ASP A 138 3.35 -14.38 -1.54
C ASP A 138 2.31 -14.33 -0.43
N ARG A 139 2.58 -15.05 0.65
CA ARG A 139 1.80 -15.05 1.89
C ARG A 139 2.72 -14.78 3.07
N TRP A 140 2.29 -13.92 3.99
CA TRP A 140 3.02 -13.63 5.22
C TRP A 140 2.15 -13.79 6.45
N ARG A 141 2.72 -14.38 7.52
CA ARG A 141 2.11 -14.37 8.85
C ARG A 141 2.55 -13.12 9.61
N TRP A 142 1.59 -12.51 10.26
CA TRP A 142 1.81 -11.40 11.17
C TRP A 142 1.72 -11.85 12.62
N VAL A 143 2.61 -11.38 13.47
CA VAL A 143 2.58 -11.56 14.93
C VAL A 143 2.82 -10.21 15.55
N ASP A 144 1.90 -9.77 16.42
CA ASP A 144 2.05 -8.53 17.20
C ASP A 144 2.47 -7.32 16.34
N GLY A 145 1.85 -7.20 15.15
CA GLY A 145 2.10 -6.12 14.19
C GLY A 145 3.36 -6.25 13.32
N CYS A 146 4.11 -7.35 13.37
CA CYS A 146 5.30 -7.57 12.55
C CYS A 146 5.14 -8.75 11.59
N VAL A 147 5.76 -8.64 10.41
CA VAL A 147 5.96 -9.79 9.52
C VAL A 147 6.92 -10.76 10.19
N HIS A 148 6.43 -11.96 10.44
CA HIS A 148 7.13 -12.98 11.20
C HIS A 148 7.50 -14.21 10.34
N GLU A 149 6.75 -14.46 9.26
CA GLU A 149 6.92 -15.68 8.47
C GLU A 149 6.43 -15.47 7.04
N HIS A 150 7.02 -16.18 6.07
CA HIS A 150 6.74 -16.00 4.65
C HIS A 150 6.76 -17.29 3.84
N TRP A 151 5.87 -17.36 2.86
CA TRP A 151 5.78 -18.39 1.83
C TRP A 151 5.53 -17.77 0.46
N ASP A 152 6.17 -18.31 -0.58
CA ASP A 152 6.13 -17.81 -1.96
C ASP A 152 5.99 -18.93 -3.02
N GLN A 153 5.83 -20.19 -2.59
CA GLN A 153 5.72 -21.34 -3.50
C GLN A 153 4.30 -21.89 -3.56
N GLY A 154 3.65 -21.75 -4.72
CA GLY A 154 2.32 -22.33 -4.98
C GLY A 154 1.17 -21.68 -4.20
N GLU A 155 1.42 -20.51 -3.61
CA GLU A 155 0.42 -19.74 -2.87
C GLU A 155 -0.68 -19.20 -3.79
N LYS A 156 -1.84 -18.91 -3.20
CA LYS A 156 -3.01 -18.40 -3.92
C LYS A 156 -3.66 -17.28 -3.13
N MET A 157 -4.18 -16.30 -3.86
CA MET A 157 -4.98 -15.24 -3.26
C MET A 157 -6.25 -15.84 -2.62
N PRO A 158 -6.62 -15.38 -1.41
CA PRO A 158 -7.92 -15.70 -0.83
C PRO A 158 -9.06 -15.19 -1.71
N ALA A 159 -10.25 -15.76 -1.51
CA ALA A 159 -11.47 -15.20 -2.09
C ALA A 159 -11.67 -13.76 -1.57
N LYS A 160 -12.08 -12.84 -2.45
CA LYS A 160 -12.18 -11.40 -2.14
C LYS A 160 -13.01 -11.07 -0.90
N GLY A 161 -14.07 -11.83 -0.62
CA GLY A 161 -14.90 -11.66 0.58
C GLY A 161 -14.19 -11.97 1.91
N LYS A 162 -12.99 -12.57 1.88
CA LYS A 162 -12.15 -12.79 3.07
C LYS A 162 -11.16 -11.66 3.33
N CYS A 163 -10.95 -10.78 2.37
CA CYS A 163 -9.97 -9.71 2.50
C CYS A 163 -10.51 -8.61 3.41
N PHE A 164 -9.65 -8.19 4.33
CA PHE A 164 -9.95 -7.13 5.28
C PHE A 164 -10.22 -5.82 4.55
N ASP A 165 -11.29 -5.15 4.96
CA ASP A 165 -11.71 -3.88 4.39
C ASP A 165 -11.09 -2.72 5.16
N LEU A 166 -10.01 -2.16 4.63
CA LEU A 166 -9.31 -1.03 5.24
C LEU A 166 -10.17 0.24 5.34
N THR A 167 -11.21 0.38 4.51
CA THR A 167 -12.09 1.57 4.58
C THR A 167 -12.85 1.63 5.91
N LYS A 168 -13.08 0.47 6.54
CA LYS A 168 -13.72 0.37 7.87
C LYS A 168 -12.82 0.85 9.00
N VAL A 169 -11.50 0.86 8.81
CA VAL A 169 -10.54 1.37 9.82
C VAL A 169 -10.56 2.89 9.86
N VAL A 170 -10.59 3.53 8.68
CA VAL A 170 -10.62 4.99 8.55
C VAL A 170 -11.92 5.58 9.13
N GLN A 171 -13.03 4.83 9.06
CA GLN A 171 -14.32 5.26 9.60
C GLN A 171 -14.44 5.12 11.12
N GLY A 172 -13.61 4.28 11.76
CA GLY A 172 -13.58 4.08 13.22
C GLY A 172 -12.70 5.06 14.00
N GLN A 173 -12.09 6.05 13.32
CA GLN A 173 -11.26 7.10 13.91
C GLN A 173 -11.95 8.48 14.01
N ARG A 174 -13.30 8.52 13.99
CA ARG A 174 -14.08 9.74 14.26
C ARG A 174 -14.97 9.56 15.47
#